data_AF-A0A7V6IJ71-F1
#
_entry.id   AF-A0A7V6IJ71-F1
#
_cell.length_a   1.000
_cell.length_b   1.000
_cell.length_c   1.000
_cell.angle_alpha   90.00
_cell.angle_beta   90.00
_cell.angle_gamma   90.00
#
_symmetry.space_group_name_H-M   'P 1'
#
loop_
_entity.id
_entity.type
_entity.pdbx_description
1 polymer ?
#
loop_
_entity_poly.entity_id
_entity_poly.type
_entity_poly.pdbx_seq_one_letter_code
_entity_poly.pdbx_strand_id
1 'polypeptide(L)'
;IINLQKSIVASQEADFEKSNKIAIQEKLNEIKKIENLLLLDEKITQKYKDITQTVSTQLLNGTITAYDFIKYKNNEVQSLISQEVHHFQLLKAKYELLALKGKL
;
A
#
# COMPACT_ATOMS: atom_id res chain seq x y z
N ILE A 1 22.76 40.48 21.11
CA ILE A 1 23.14 39.05 20.93
C ILE A 1 21.98 38.12 21.32
N ILE A 2 21.45 38.19 22.55
CA ILE A 2 20.32 37.35 23.02
C ILE A 2 19.05 37.48 22.17
N ASN A 3 18.67 38.70 21.74
CA ASN A 3 17.48 38.90 20.89
C ASN A 3 17.64 38.29 19.49
N LEU A 4 18.85 38.30 18.93
CA LEU A 4 19.14 37.69 17.62
C LEU A 4 19.10 36.16 17.72
N GLN A 5 19.62 35.59 18.82
CA GLN A 5 19.50 34.17 19.08
C GLN A 5 18.04 33.73 19.27
N LYS A 6 17.23 34.53 19.99
CA LYS A 6 15.78 34.26 20.11
C LYS A 6 15.06 34.30 18.77
N SER A 7 15.37 35.26 17.89
CA SER A 7 14.74 35.31 16.56
C SER A 7 15.17 34.14 15.67
N ILE A 8 16.43 33.69 15.76
CA ILE A 8 16.92 32.53 15.01
C ILE A 8 16.19 31.26 15.48
N VAL A 9 16.07 31.04 16.79
CA VAL A 9 15.36 29.86 17.34
C VAL A 9 13.88 29.87 16.92
N ALA A 10 13.20 31.02 17.01
CA ALA A 10 11.81 31.14 16.58
C ALA A 10 11.62 30.87 15.08
N SER A 11 12.56 31.31 14.24
CA SER A 11 12.54 30.99 12.80
C SER A 11 12.72 29.49 12.55
N GLN A 12 13.67 28.85 13.24
CA GLN A 12 13.91 27.41 13.13
C GLN A 12 12.69 26.58 13.56
N GLU A 13 12.01 27.00 14.62
CA GLU A 13 10.77 26.37 15.09
C GLU A 13 9.66 26.49 14.05
N ALA A 14 9.44 27.67 13.49
CA ALA A 14 8.45 27.89 12.44
C ALA A 14 8.74 27.08 11.17
N ASP A 15 10.01 27.00 10.76
CA ASP A 15 10.44 26.19 9.63
C ASP A 15 10.26 24.69 9.88
N PHE A 16 10.54 24.23 11.10
CA PHE A 16 10.31 22.85 11.52
C PHE A 16 8.82 22.51 11.51
N GLU A 17 7.96 23.33 12.11
CA GLU A 17 6.52 23.11 12.10
C GLU A 17 5.95 23.03 10.69
N LYS A 18 6.38 23.95 9.82
CA LYS A 18 5.96 23.99 8.43
C LYS A 18 6.39 22.71 7.69
N SER A 19 7.64 22.31 7.86
CA SER A 19 8.17 21.10 7.25
C SER A 19 7.45 19.85 7.75
N ASN A 20 7.13 19.78 9.04
CA ASN A 20 6.38 18.66 9.63
C ASN A 20 4.94 18.60 9.09
N LYS A 21 4.26 19.75 8.96
CA LYS A 21 2.91 19.81 8.34
C LYS A 21 2.92 19.31 6.91
N ILE A 22 3.93 19.67 6.12
CA ILE A 22 4.09 19.18 4.74
C ILE A 22 4.30 17.66 4.74
N ALA A 23 5.22 17.14 5.56
CA ALA A 23 5.50 15.71 5.64
C ALA A 23 4.25 14.89 6.03
N ILE A 24 3.46 15.40 6.99
CA ILE A 24 2.19 14.78 7.39
C ILE A 24 1.21 14.74 6.22
N GLN A 25 1.07 15.83 5.46
CA GLN A 25 0.15 15.89 4.33
C GLN A 25 0.58 14.96 3.20
N GLU A 26 1.89 14.87 2.91
CA GLU A 26 2.45 13.94 1.94
C GLU A 26 2.16 12.49 2.33
N LYS A 27 2.36 12.13 3.60
CA LYS A 27 2.06 10.80 4.12
C LYS A 27 0.58 10.46 4.06
N LEU A 28 -0.31 11.41 4.35
CA LEU A 28 -1.76 11.21 4.18
C LEU A 28 -2.13 10.96 2.71
N ASN A 29 -1.51 11.69 1.78
CA ASN A 29 -1.73 11.49 0.35
C ASN A 29 -1.20 10.12 -0.12
N GLU A 30 -0.05 9.69 0.37
CA GLU A 30 0.52 8.36 0.13
C GLU A 30 -0.42 7.25 0.62
N ILE A 31 -0.88 7.35 1.87
CA ILE A 31 -1.86 6.40 2.45
C ILE A 31 -3.09 6.29 1.57
N LYS A 32 -3.68 7.42 1.15
CA LYS A 32 -4.87 7.44 0.29
C LYS A 32 -4.62 6.78 -1.06
N LYS A 33 -3.42 6.96 -1.64
CA LYS A 33 -3.05 6.29 -2.90
C LYS A 33 -2.98 4.78 -2.73
N ILE A 34 -2.35 4.29 -1.65
CA ILE A 34 -2.25 2.86 -1.35
C ILE A 34 -3.64 2.25 -1.08
N GLU A 35 -4.50 2.96 -0.34
CA GLU A 35 -5.88 2.52 -0.09
C GLU A 35 -6.68 2.39 -1.39
N ASN A 36 -6.55 3.34 -2.33
CA ASN A 36 -7.18 3.22 -3.64
C ASN A 36 -6.60 2.07 -4.48
N LEU A 37 -5.30 1.81 -4.34
CA LEU A 37 -4.63 0.72 -5.04
C LEU A 37 -5.14 -0.64 -4.53
N LEU A 38 -5.32 -0.79 -3.22
CA LEU A 38 -5.89 -2.00 -2.62
C LEU A 38 -7.31 -2.31 -3.11
N LEU A 39 -8.14 -1.29 -3.36
CA LEU A 39 -9.47 -1.49 -3.98
C LEU A 39 -9.39 -2.05 -5.41
N LEU A 40 -8.29 -1.79 -6.13
CA LEU A 40 -8.05 -2.38 -7.44
C LEU A 40 -7.50 -3.80 -7.29
N ASP A 41 -6.60 -4.04 -6.35
CA ASP A 41 -6.06 -5.37 -6.04
C ASP A 41 -7.18 -6.35 -5.69
N GLU A 42 -8.16 -5.95 -4.87
CA GLU A 42 -9.33 -6.77 -4.54
C GLU A 42 -10.09 -7.22 -5.80
N LYS A 43 -10.27 -6.31 -6.77
CA LYS A 43 -10.93 -6.62 -8.05
C LYS A 43 -10.09 -7.56 -8.90
N ILE A 44 -8.77 -7.40 -8.90
CA ILE A 44 -7.84 -8.25 -9.66
C ILE A 44 -7.81 -9.66 -9.08
N THR A 45 -7.66 -9.77 -7.76
CA THR A 45 -7.69 -11.04 -7.02
C THR A 45 -9.01 -11.77 -7.27
N GLN A 46 -10.14 -11.07 -7.21
CA GLN A 46 -11.44 -11.69 -7.49
C GLN A 46 -11.52 -12.20 -8.94
N LYS A 47 -11.03 -11.44 -9.93
CA LYS A 47 -11.00 -11.89 -11.33
C LYS A 47 -10.16 -13.15 -11.52
N TYR A 48 -8.98 -13.21 -10.90
CA TYR A 48 -8.14 -14.42 -11.00
C TYR A 48 -8.77 -15.63 -10.31
N LYS A 49 -9.50 -15.41 -9.21
CA LYS A 49 -10.28 -16.46 -8.55
C LYS A 49 -11.39 -17.00 -9.48
N ASP A 50 -12.14 -16.12 -10.13
CA ASP A 50 -13.21 -16.50 -11.07
C ASP A 50 -12.65 -17.29 -12.27
N ILE A 51 -11.51 -16.85 -12.81
CA ILE A 51 -10.80 -17.55 -13.88
C ILE A 51 -10.37 -18.93 -13.40
N THR A 52 -9.73 -19.04 -12.23
CA THR A 52 -9.23 -20.31 -11.71
C THR A 52 -10.38 -21.28 -11.42
N GLN A 53 -11.53 -20.80 -10.97
CA GLN A 53 -12.74 -21.61 -10.81
C GLN A 53 -13.25 -22.17 -12.14
N THR A 54 -13.26 -21.36 -13.20
CA THR A 54 -13.64 -21.79 -14.56
C THR A 54 -12.67 -22.84 -15.10
N VAL A 55 -11.37 -22.57 -14.96
CA VAL A 55 -10.27 -23.43 -15.41
C VAL A 55 -10.25 -24.76 -14.63
N SER A 56 -10.68 -24.77 -13.37
CA SER A 56 -10.86 -26.01 -12.58
C SER A 56 -11.85 -26.97 -13.26
N THR A 57 -13.01 -26.46 -13.71
CA THR A 57 -13.99 -27.28 -14.45
C THR A 57 -13.43 -27.79 -15.77
N GLN A 58 -12.63 -26.97 -16.47
CA GLN A 58 -11.94 -27.37 -17.71
C GLN A 58 -10.86 -28.43 -17.48
N LEU A 59 -10.24 -28.45 -16.30
CA LEU A 59 -9.30 -29.51 -15.94
C LEU A 59 -10.06 -30.83 -15.68
N LEU A 60 -11.15 -30.77 -14.91
CA LEU A 60 -11.95 -31.94 -14.54
C LEU A 60 -12.58 -32.63 -15.76
N ASN A 61 -12.98 -31.86 -16.77
CA ASN A 61 -13.51 -32.42 -18.01
C ASN A 61 -12.43 -32.74 -19.07
N GLY A 62 -11.15 -32.55 -18.75
CA GLY A 62 -10.02 -32.87 -19.62
C GLY A 62 -9.79 -31.90 -20.79
N THR A 63 -10.43 -30.72 -20.79
CA THR A 63 -10.24 -29.69 -21.84
C THR A 63 -8.85 -29.04 -21.77
N ILE A 64 -8.28 -28.93 -20.57
CA ILE A 64 -6.93 -28.39 -20.35
C ILE A 64 -6.06 -29.39 -19.59
N THR A 65 -4.75 -29.18 -19.60
CA THR A 65 -3.82 -29.99 -18.83
C THR A 65 -3.67 -29.48 -17.40
N ALA A 66 -3.17 -30.34 -16.50
CA ALA A 66 -2.80 -29.94 -15.15
C ALA A 66 -1.71 -28.83 -15.13
N TYR A 67 -0.81 -28.85 -16.12
CA TYR A 67 0.22 -27.82 -16.28
C TYR A 67 -0.40 -26.45 -16.59
N ASP A 68 -1.42 -26.40 -17.45
CA ASP A 68 -2.14 -25.16 -17.76
C ASP A 68 -2.88 -24.64 -16.52
N PHE A 69 -3.56 -25.51 -15.77
CA PHE A 69 -4.22 -25.15 -14.52
C PHE A 69 -3.24 -24.52 -13.51
N ILE A 70 -2.05 -25.10 -13.34
CA ILE A 70 -1.02 -24.58 -12.41
C ILE A 70 -0.62 -23.15 -12.79
N LYS A 71 -0.54 -22.80 -14.08
CA LYS A 71 -0.25 -21.43 -14.51
C LYS A 71 -1.32 -20.44 -14.06
N TYR A 72 -2.60 -20.76 -14.25
CA TYR A 72 -3.69 -19.91 -13.78
C TYR A 72 -3.69 -19.77 -12.27
N LYS A 73 -3.47 -20.89 -11.55
CA LYS A 73 -3.38 -20.88 -10.09
C LYS A 73 -2.21 -20.03 -9.58
N ASN A 74 -1.06 -20.10 -10.24
CA ASN A 74 0.08 -19.26 -9.92
C ASN A 74 -0.24 -17.77 -10.09
N ASN A 75 -0.96 -17.39 -11.15
CA ASN A 75 -1.35 -15.99 -11.34
C ASN A 75 -2.29 -15.49 -10.23
N GLU A 76 -3.25 -16.32 -9.77
CA GLU A 76 -4.09 -16.01 -8.62
C GLU A 76 -3.25 -15.80 -7.35
N VAL A 77 -2.30 -16.70 -7.09
CA VAL A 77 -1.41 -16.58 -5.92
C VAL A 77 -0.53 -15.34 -5.99
N GLN A 78 0.01 -15.01 -7.16
CA GLN A 78 0.81 -13.78 -7.34
C GLN A 78 -0.02 -12.52 -7.11
N SER A 79 -1.29 -12.49 -7.54
CA SER A 79 -2.22 -11.40 -7.25
C SER A 79 -2.41 -11.22 -5.73
N LEU A 80 -2.62 -12.32 -5.01
CA LEU A 80 -2.76 -12.31 -3.55
C LEU A 80 -1.49 -11.80 -2.86
N ILE A 81 -0.31 -12.28 -3.28
CA ILE A 81 0.97 -11.81 -2.72
C ILE A 81 1.15 -10.31 -2.94
N SER A 82 0.83 -9.81 -4.14
CA SER A 82 0.92 -8.38 -4.44
C SER A 82 0.01 -7.55 -3.53
N GLN A 83 -1.22 -8.01 -3.32
CA GLN A 83 -2.18 -7.36 -2.42
C GLN A 83 -1.65 -7.30 -0.97
N GLU A 84 -1.08 -8.40 -0.46
CA GLU A 84 -0.48 -8.44 0.89
C GLU A 84 0.73 -7.50 1.03
N VAL A 85 1.57 -7.39 0.00
CA VAL A 85 2.67 -6.42 -0.02
C VAL A 85 2.15 -4.99 0.11
N HIS A 86 1.07 -4.64 -0.60
CA HIS A 86 0.46 -3.31 -0.49
C HIS A 86 -0.21 -3.08 0.87
N HIS A 87 -0.80 -4.10 1.49
CA HIS A 87 -1.29 -4.02 2.87
C HIS A 87 -0.14 -3.73 3.86
N PHE A 88 1.01 -4.38 3.70
CA PHE A 88 2.18 -4.11 4.53
C PHE A 88 2.71 -2.68 4.34
N GLN A 89 2.75 -2.20 3.10
CA GLN A 89 3.13 -0.81 2.78
C GLN A 89 2.17 0.20 3.42
N LEU A 90 0.85 -0.07 3.39
CA LEU A 90 -0.14 0.76 4.07
C LEU A 90 0.11 0.82 5.58
N LEU A 91 0.37 -0.33 6.20
CA LEU A 91 0.65 -0.41 7.63
C LEU A 91 1.91 0.41 7.99
N LYS A 92 2.99 0.24 7.22
CA LYS A 92 4.23 1.01 7.38
C LYS A 92 3.97 2.52 7.28
N ALA A 93 3.23 2.96 6.25
CA ALA A 93 2.90 4.38 6.06
C ALA A 93 2.05 4.94 7.22
N LYS A 94 1.14 4.14 7.78
CA LYS A 94 0.36 4.52 8.97
C LYS A 94 1.24 4.67 10.21
N TYR A 95 2.22 3.79 10.42
CA TYR A 95 3.18 3.94 11.52
C TYR A 95 4.09 5.17 11.35
N GLU A 96 4.58 5.43 10.14
CA GLU A 96 5.37 6.62 9.86
C GLU A 96 4.58 7.91 10.12
N LEU A 97 3.28 7.93 9.78
CA LEU A 97 2.39 9.04 10.11
C LEU A 97 2.23 9.23 11.63
N LEU A 98 2.12 8.14 12.39
CA LEU A 98 2.04 8.21 13.85
C LEU A 98 3.33 8.78 14.45
N ALA A 99 4.50 8.36 13.93
CA ALA A 99 5.79 8.90 14.34
C ALA A 99 5.90 10.40 14.04
N LEU A 100 5.51 10.87 12.85
CA LEU A 100 5.48 12.29 12.49
C LEU A 100 4.54 13.13 13.37
N LYS A 101 3.46 12.51 13.86
CA LYS A 101 2.52 13.13 14.81
C LYS A 101 2.98 13.05 16.26
N GLY A 102 4.11 12.43 16.56
CA GLY A 102 4.60 12.21 17.93
C GLY A 102 3.71 11.29 18.76
N LYS A 103 3.04 10.33 18.12
CA LYS A 103 2.09 9.37 18.75
C LYS A 103 2.61 7.93 18.79
N LEU A 104 3.91 7.75 18.58
CA LEU A 104 4.61 6.47 18.67
C LEU A 104 5.44 6.46 19.95
#